data_AF-A0A7G6XYS2-F1
#
_entry.id   AF-A0A7G6XYS2-F1
#
_cell.length_a   1.000
_cell.length_b   1.000
_cell.length_c   1.000
_cell.angle_alpha   90.00
_cell.angle_beta   90.00
_cell.angle_gamma   90.00
#
_symmetry.space_group_name_H-M   'P 1'
#
loop_
_entity.id
_entity.type
_entity.pdbx_description
1 polymer ?
#
loop_
_entity_poly.entity_id
_entity_poly.type
_entity_poly.pdbx_seq_one_letter_code
_entity_poly.pdbx_strand_id
1 'polypeptide(L)'
;MTYDLIIVGGGIGGSALAAVMARAGRSVLLLEKTTVYEDKVRGEWIAPWGVTETKRLGLYGTLVAVGGHHLTSHVTYDETRDPAAAEASALPLGIFAPDVPGPLCIRHPVHCQTLFDTAAAAGATALRGVDVKAIACGSAPSVTYLHDGAEHVAHAPLVVGAEGRQSAVRRAAGLTLHQDKPHHWFAGLLVDGVDAWDQTRQAIGTEDDFAFLAFPQGGGRMRVYGGWHLSETKRFAGSEGPARFLDAFRMKSAPHNAAIAGGTPASPLFAYYNNSSAADRPYAPGAVLVGDAAGWNDPILGLGLSITYRDVRSVSDILKETPAGAQPDFRSYAAERAERMRRLKIAAEMQATLDMEFGEPARARRRRYHEQSALDPTLGLHGVATMAGPEAVPPEIFEPAHVARVVGAPMVAA
;
A
#
# COMPACT_ATOMS: atom_id res chain seq x y z
N MET A 1 28.08 -19.37 1.66
CA MET A 1 28.39 -18.36 0.61
C MET A 1 28.32 -16.97 1.22
N THR A 2 29.08 -15.99 0.72
CA THR A 2 29.15 -14.63 1.29
C THR A 2 28.60 -13.61 0.30
N TYR A 3 27.73 -12.73 0.78
CA TYR A 3 27.09 -11.65 0.05
C TYR A 3 27.27 -10.33 0.80
N ASP A 4 27.05 -9.20 0.12
CA ASP A 4 26.94 -7.90 0.80
C ASP A 4 25.57 -7.74 1.46
N LEU A 5 24.54 -8.37 0.88
CA LEU A 5 23.16 -8.26 1.31
C LEU A 5 22.39 -9.56 1.09
N ILE A 6 21.65 -10.02 2.11
CA ILE A 6 20.63 -11.06 1.94
C ILE A 6 19.26 -10.41 2.12
N ILE A 7 18.37 -10.57 1.14
CA ILE A 7 17.01 -10.05 1.17
C ILE A 7 16.04 -11.22 1.24
N VAL A 8 15.22 -11.26 2.28
CA VAL A 8 14.19 -12.28 2.47
C VAL A 8 12.85 -11.72 2.00
N GLY A 9 12.26 -12.36 0.98
CA GLY A 9 11.03 -11.95 0.31
C GLY A 9 11.30 -11.27 -1.04
N GLY A 10 10.94 -11.93 -2.14
CA GLY A 10 11.02 -11.41 -3.51
C GLY A 10 9.73 -10.75 -3.98
N GLY A 11 8.94 -10.17 -3.08
CA GLY A 11 7.86 -9.26 -3.45
C GLY A 11 8.39 -7.91 -3.96
N ILE A 12 7.50 -6.94 -4.15
CA ILE A 12 7.84 -5.61 -4.71
C ILE A 12 9.00 -4.94 -3.98
N GLY A 13 8.95 -4.84 -2.64
CA GLY A 13 9.99 -4.16 -1.87
C GLY A 13 11.35 -4.84 -1.93
N GLY A 14 11.41 -6.15 -1.74
CA GLY A 14 12.65 -6.90 -1.75
C GLY A 14 13.29 -6.95 -3.14
N SER A 15 12.49 -7.18 -4.19
CA SER A 15 12.96 -7.19 -5.57
C SER A 15 13.40 -5.81 -6.06
N ALA A 16 12.68 -4.73 -5.69
CA ALA A 16 13.11 -3.37 -6.00
C ALA A 16 14.45 -3.03 -5.33
N LEU A 17 14.61 -3.34 -4.04
CA LEU A 17 15.88 -3.13 -3.34
C LEU A 17 17.02 -3.97 -3.94
N ALA A 18 16.75 -5.23 -4.26
CA ALA A 18 17.73 -6.13 -4.89
C ALA A 18 18.22 -5.55 -6.22
N ALA A 19 17.31 -5.11 -7.09
CA ALA A 19 17.65 -4.51 -8.37
C ALA A 19 18.50 -3.25 -8.20
N VAL A 20 18.13 -2.36 -7.28
CA VAL A 20 18.84 -1.09 -7.03
C VAL A 20 20.24 -1.34 -6.47
N MET A 21 20.38 -2.27 -5.52
CA MET A 21 21.67 -2.57 -4.92
C MET A 21 22.59 -3.38 -5.84
N ALA A 22 22.04 -4.29 -6.65
CA ALA A 22 22.81 -5.01 -7.66
C ALA A 22 23.35 -4.06 -8.76
N ARG A 23 22.52 -3.10 -9.23
CA ARG A 23 22.98 -2.02 -10.13
C ARG A 23 24.07 -1.14 -9.51
N ALA A 24 24.06 -1.00 -8.18
CA ALA A 24 25.11 -0.31 -7.43
C ALA A 24 26.36 -1.17 -7.19
N GLY A 25 26.45 -2.35 -7.80
CA GLY A 25 27.62 -3.24 -7.73
C GLY A 25 27.71 -4.08 -6.45
N ARG A 26 26.65 -4.16 -5.64
CA ARG A 26 26.62 -5.01 -4.45
C ARG A 26 26.31 -6.46 -4.82
N SER A 27 26.94 -7.41 -4.13
CA SER A 27 26.57 -8.83 -4.19
C SER A 27 25.31 -9.08 -3.37
N VAL A 28 24.19 -9.38 -4.03
CA VAL A 28 22.87 -9.53 -3.40
C VAL A 28 22.33 -10.95 -3.58
N LEU A 29 21.90 -11.56 -2.49
CA LEU A 29 21.06 -12.77 -2.49
C LEU A 29 19.61 -12.39 -2.23
N LEU A 30 18.71 -12.68 -3.16
CA LEU A 30 17.27 -12.48 -3.02
C LEU A 30 16.56 -13.83 -2.90
N LEU A 31 15.84 -14.05 -1.80
CA LEU A 31 15.17 -15.30 -1.50
C LEU A 31 13.65 -15.14 -1.54
N GLU A 32 12.97 -15.87 -2.42
CA GLU A 32 11.51 -15.89 -2.54
C GLU A 32 10.95 -17.29 -2.34
N LYS A 33 9.91 -17.40 -1.50
CA LYS A 33 9.26 -18.68 -1.19
C LYS A 33 8.42 -19.21 -2.33
N THR A 34 7.66 -18.35 -2.99
CA THR A 34 6.73 -18.74 -4.04
C THR A 34 7.44 -18.99 -5.36
N THR A 35 6.96 -19.95 -6.14
CA THR A 35 7.42 -20.21 -7.51
C THR A 35 6.61 -19.42 -8.55
N VAL A 36 5.41 -18.95 -8.19
CA VAL A 36 4.53 -18.10 -9.00
C VAL A 36 3.90 -17.04 -8.09
N TYR A 37 3.72 -15.83 -8.61
CA TYR A 37 2.97 -14.79 -7.90
C TYR A 37 1.48 -14.91 -8.22
N GLU A 38 0.67 -15.16 -7.20
CA GLU A 38 -0.79 -15.26 -7.33
C GLU A 38 -1.47 -13.93 -6.99
N ASP A 39 -2.59 -13.68 -7.64
CA ASP A 39 -3.44 -12.53 -7.36
C ASP A 39 -4.31 -12.79 -6.12
N LYS A 40 -3.97 -12.15 -5.00
CA LYS A 40 -4.64 -12.32 -3.69
C LYS A 40 -5.18 -11.01 -3.12
N VAL A 41 -5.59 -10.08 -3.99
CA VAL A 41 -6.10 -8.75 -3.60
C VAL A 41 -5.09 -8.02 -2.71
N ARG A 42 -4.08 -7.44 -3.37
CA ARG A 42 -3.00 -6.69 -2.71
C ARG A 42 -2.87 -5.31 -3.36
N GLY A 43 -1.92 -4.50 -2.89
CA GLY A 43 -1.69 -3.16 -3.45
C GLY A 43 -1.34 -3.22 -4.94
N GLU A 44 -2.13 -2.50 -5.74
CA GLU A 44 -1.98 -2.35 -7.20
C GLU A 44 -1.96 -0.89 -7.63
N TRP A 45 -2.01 0.03 -6.66
CA TRP A 45 -2.10 1.47 -6.85
C TRP A 45 -0.92 2.14 -6.13
N ILE A 46 -0.24 3.05 -6.83
CA ILE A 46 0.90 3.81 -6.30
C ILE A 46 0.53 5.28 -6.37
N ALA A 47 0.41 5.93 -5.20
CA ALA A 47 0.16 7.37 -5.11
C ALA A 47 1.19 8.19 -5.89
N PRO A 48 0.87 9.42 -6.34
CA PRO A 48 1.79 10.28 -7.08
C PRO A 48 3.16 10.48 -6.40
N TRP A 49 3.20 10.65 -5.08
CA TRP A 49 4.47 10.71 -4.34
C TRP A 49 5.25 9.39 -4.39
N GLY A 50 4.58 8.24 -4.35
CA GLY A 50 5.19 6.93 -4.56
C GLY A 50 5.72 6.74 -5.99
N VAL A 51 5.01 7.26 -7.00
CA VAL A 51 5.50 7.26 -8.39
C VAL A 51 6.80 8.05 -8.49
N THR A 52 6.90 9.19 -7.81
CA THR A 52 8.16 9.95 -7.72
C THR A 52 9.30 9.11 -7.14
N GLU A 53 9.04 8.28 -6.13
CA GLU A 53 10.03 7.34 -5.59
C GLU A 53 10.45 6.28 -6.64
N THR A 54 9.50 5.72 -7.41
CA THR A 54 9.85 4.77 -8.49
C THR A 54 10.73 5.41 -9.57
N LYS A 55 10.57 6.71 -9.85
CA LYS A 55 11.43 7.46 -10.78
C LYS A 55 12.83 7.64 -10.20
N ARG A 56 12.94 8.05 -8.94
CA ARG A 56 14.23 8.20 -8.22
C ARG A 56 15.03 6.90 -8.16
N LEU A 57 14.33 5.77 -8.06
CA LEU A 57 14.93 4.43 -8.07
C LEU A 57 15.30 3.93 -9.47
N GLY A 58 14.91 4.63 -10.54
CA GLY A 58 15.12 4.18 -11.93
C GLY A 58 14.31 2.94 -12.29
N LEU A 59 13.12 2.77 -11.67
CA LEU A 59 12.20 1.64 -11.87
C LEU A 59 10.93 2.04 -12.63
N TYR A 60 10.56 3.32 -12.65
CA TYR A 60 9.34 3.81 -13.31
C TYR A 60 9.18 3.32 -14.76
N GLY A 61 10.23 3.44 -15.58
CA GLY A 61 10.18 3.01 -16.99
C GLY A 61 9.90 1.52 -17.15
N THR A 62 10.51 0.69 -16.28
CA THR A 62 10.26 -0.76 -16.25
C THR A 62 8.79 -1.07 -15.94
N LEU A 63 8.22 -0.36 -14.98
CA LEU A 63 6.83 -0.54 -14.54
C LEU A 63 5.83 -0.14 -15.64
N VAL A 64 6.06 0.97 -16.33
CA VAL A 64 5.21 1.42 -17.45
C VAL A 64 5.32 0.44 -18.63
N ALA A 65 6.52 -0.06 -18.93
CA ALA A 65 6.74 -0.96 -20.08
C ALA A 65 5.95 -2.29 -20.00
N VAL A 66 5.57 -2.72 -18.80
CA VAL A 66 4.81 -3.97 -18.58
C VAL A 66 3.29 -3.74 -18.41
N GLY A 67 2.80 -2.56 -18.79
CA GLY A 67 1.37 -2.22 -18.74
C GLY A 67 0.95 -1.36 -17.55
N GLY A 68 1.91 -0.76 -16.82
CA GLY A 68 1.61 0.28 -15.87
C GLY A 68 1.00 1.51 -16.52
N HIS A 69 -0.13 1.96 -16.00
CA HIS A 69 -0.89 3.08 -16.54
C HIS A 69 -1.35 4.03 -15.43
N HIS A 70 -1.52 5.29 -15.78
CA HIS A 70 -1.95 6.31 -14.85
C HIS A 70 -3.45 6.45 -14.81
N LEU A 71 -3.99 6.66 -13.61
CA LEU A 71 -5.31 7.23 -13.41
C LEU A 71 -5.15 8.75 -13.32
N THR A 72 -5.93 9.51 -14.08
CA THR A 72 -5.73 10.96 -14.25
C THR A 72 -6.82 11.79 -13.59
N SER A 73 -7.92 11.16 -13.18
CA SER A 73 -9.03 11.83 -12.50
C SER A 73 -9.58 11.01 -11.34
N HIS A 74 -10.17 11.71 -10.37
CA HIS A 74 -10.84 11.12 -9.22
C HIS A 74 -12.21 11.75 -8.99
N VAL A 75 -13.19 10.92 -8.65
CA VAL A 75 -14.48 11.38 -8.13
C VAL A 75 -14.72 10.76 -6.76
N THR A 76 -15.14 11.60 -5.81
CA THR A 76 -15.63 11.17 -4.50
C THR A 76 -17.15 11.20 -4.51
N TYR A 77 -17.78 10.05 -4.26
CA TYR A 77 -19.23 9.95 -4.10
C TYR A 77 -19.59 9.84 -2.63
N ASP A 78 -20.71 10.45 -2.28
CA ASP A 78 -21.28 10.37 -0.95
C ASP A 78 -22.79 10.57 -1.04
N GLU A 79 -23.55 9.78 -0.30
CA GLU A 79 -25.02 9.83 -0.25
C GLU A 79 -25.62 11.15 0.27
N THR A 80 -24.81 12.05 0.82
CA THR A 80 -25.22 13.40 1.22
C THR A 80 -24.99 14.44 0.12
N ARG A 81 -24.45 14.04 -1.03
CA ARG A 81 -24.14 14.92 -2.16
C ARG A 81 -24.97 14.55 -3.38
N ASP A 82 -25.23 15.55 -4.22
CA ASP A 82 -25.83 15.32 -5.54
C ASP A 82 -24.80 14.62 -6.46
N PRO A 83 -25.14 13.46 -7.06
CA PRO A 83 -24.24 12.74 -7.97
C PRO A 83 -23.74 13.59 -9.13
N ALA A 84 -24.61 14.43 -9.72
CA ALA A 84 -24.23 15.27 -10.86
C ALA A 84 -23.21 16.35 -10.44
N ALA A 85 -23.38 16.93 -9.25
CA ALA A 85 -22.39 17.84 -8.68
C ALA A 85 -21.04 17.15 -8.38
N ALA A 86 -21.06 15.89 -7.92
CA ALA A 86 -19.84 15.10 -7.71
C ALA A 86 -19.07 14.87 -9.03
N GLU A 87 -19.77 14.47 -10.09
CA GLU A 87 -19.20 14.32 -11.45
C GLU A 87 -18.58 15.61 -11.99
N ALA A 88 -19.30 16.73 -11.84
CA ALA A 88 -18.83 18.04 -12.28
C ALA A 88 -17.59 18.54 -11.50
N SER A 89 -17.33 17.95 -10.33
CA SER A 89 -16.22 18.29 -9.45
C SER A 89 -15.07 17.27 -9.49
N ALA A 90 -14.96 16.48 -10.57
CA ALA A 90 -13.89 15.52 -10.74
C ALA A 90 -12.51 16.17 -10.58
N LEU A 91 -11.69 15.59 -9.70
CA LEU A 91 -10.39 16.13 -9.33
C LEU A 91 -9.31 15.63 -10.30
N PRO A 92 -8.59 16.52 -11.01
CA PRO A 92 -7.42 16.13 -11.79
C PRO A 92 -6.31 15.66 -10.86
N LEU A 93 -5.77 14.46 -11.11
CA LEU A 93 -4.78 13.84 -10.23
C LEU A 93 -3.34 14.25 -10.51
N GLY A 94 -3.07 14.86 -11.67
CA GLY A 94 -1.75 15.36 -12.05
C GLY A 94 -1.28 16.58 -11.26
N ILE A 95 -2.13 17.15 -10.40
CA ILE A 95 -1.79 18.32 -9.57
C ILE A 95 -0.92 17.97 -8.36
N PHE A 96 -0.85 16.70 -7.97
CA PHE A 96 -0.30 16.26 -6.69
C PHE A 96 1.22 16.02 -6.70
N ALA A 97 1.82 15.82 -7.87
CA ALA A 97 3.27 15.69 -7.99
C ALA A 97 3.74 16.15 -9.39
N PRO A 98 4.83 16.93 -9.48
CA PRO A 98 5.40 17.34 -10.76
C PRO A 98 5.72 16.15 -11.67
N ASP A 99 5.43 16.30 -12.97
CA ASP A 99 5.67 15.30 -14.02
C ASP A 99 5.00 13.94 -13.78
N VAL A 100 4.04 13.84 -12.87
CA VAL A 100 3.31 12.61 -12.56
C VAL A 100 1.84 12.82 -12.95
N PRO A 101 1.32 12.14 -14.00
CA PRO A 101 -0.06 12.32 -14.45
C PRO A 101 -1.12 11.95 -13.41
N GLY A 102 -0.76 11.10 -12.45
CA GLY A 102 -1.56 10.70 -11.32
C GLY A 102 -0.99 9.42 -10.69
N PRO A 103 -1.81 8.63 -9.98
CA PRO A 103 -1.38 7.34 -9.46
C PRO A 103 -1.10 6.33 -10.58
N LEU A 104 -0.08 5.50 -10.38
CA LEU A 104 0.26 4.41 -11.28
C LEU A 104 -0.42 3.11 -10.83
N CYS A 105 -1.21 2.49 -11.70
CA CYS A 105 -1.85 1.21 -11.48
C CYS A 105 -1.15 0.07 -12.24
N ILE A 106 -0.82 -1.00 -11.52
CA ILE A 106 -0.23 -2.24 -12.04
C ILE A 106 -0.75 -3.43 -11.24
N ARG A 107 -1.17 -4.47 -11.97
CA ARG A 107 -1.54 -5.76 -11.37
C ARG A 107 -0.43 -6.34 -10.50
N HIS A 108 -0.77 -6.77 -9.29
CA HIS A 108 0.21 -7.13 -8.27
C HIS A 108 1.13 -8.28 -8.70
N PRO A 109 0.65 -9.37 -9.31
CA PRO A 109 1.53 -10.44 -9.80
C PRO A 109 2.52 -9.98 -10.87
N VAL A 110 2.07 -9.14 -11.81
CA VAL A 110 2.90 -8.58 -12.88
C VAL A 110 3.98 -7.69 -12.28
N HIS A 111 3.60 -6.87 -11.30
CA HIS A 111 4.52 -6.00 -10.56
C HIS A 111 5.64 -6.80 -9.86
N CYS A 112 5.26 -7.83 -9.08
CA CYS A 112 6.21 -8.70 -8.40
C CYS A 112 7.15 -9.40 -9.37
N GLN A 113 6.60 -10.02 -10.41
CA GLN A 113 7.39 -10.76 -11.41
C GLN A 113 8.38 -9.83 -12.13
N THR A 114 7.90 -8.67 -12.59
CA THR A 114 8.71 -7.68 -13.31
C THR A 114 9.91 -7.23 -12.49
N LEU A 115 9.70 -6.92 -11.19
CA LEU A 115 10.80 -6.50 -10.33
C LEU A 115 11.74 -7.64 -9.96
N PHE A 116 11.24 -8.86 -9.79
CA PHE A 116 12.07 -10.03 -9.53
C PHE A 116 13.01 -10.29 -10.72
N ASP A 117 12.47 -10.26 -11.94
CA ASP A 117 13.25 -10.40 -13.17
C ASP A 117 14.22 -9.24 -13.37
N THR A 118 13.82 -8.02 -13.00
CA THR A 118 14.70 -6.84 -13.02
C THR A 118 15.86 -6.98 -12.03
N ALA A 119 15.64 -7.58 -10.87
CA ALA A 119 16.71 -7.84 -9.89
C ALA A 119 17.71 -8.89 -10.41
N ALA A 120 17.21 -9.99 -10.98
CA ALA A 120 18.04 -11.01 -11.61
C ALA A 120 18.87 -10.41 -12.78
N ALA A 121 18.23 -9.65 -13.66
CA ALA A 121 18.88 -8.98 -14.79
C ALA A 121 19.92 -7.92 -14.35
N ALA A 122 19.74 -7.33 -13.16
CA ALA A 122 20.70 -6.41 -12.56
C ALA A 122 21.92 -7.12 -11.92
N GLY A 123 21.92 -8.46 -11.84
CA GLY A 123 23.01 -9.26 -11.31
C GLY A 123 22.80 -9.79 -9.89
N ALA A 124 21.61 -9.66 -9.30
CA ALA A 124 21.31 -10.32 -8.03
C ALA A 124 21.20 -11.84 -8.21
N THR A 125 21.70 -12.61 -7.24
CA THR A 125 21.40 -14.04 -7.13
C THR A 125 19.95 -14.17 -6.63
N ALA A 126 19.01 -14.29 -7.54
CA ALA A 126 17.58 -14.33 -7.23
C ALA A 126 17.04 -15.77 -7.30
N LEU A 127 16.61 -16.30 -6.16
CA LEU A 127 16.14 -17.67 -6.00
C LEU A 127 14.65 -17.71 -5.65
N ARG A 128 13.91 -18.63 -6.28
CA ARG A 128 12.50 -18.93 -5.99
C ARG A 128 12.35 -20.33 -5.39
N GLY A 129 11.18 -20.60 -4.80
CA GLY A 129 10.92 -21.89 -4.15
C GLY A 129 11.78 -22.09 -2.90
N VAL A 130 12.23 -21.00 -2.28
CA VAL A 130 13.13 -21.04 -1.12
C VAL A 130 12.35 -21.16 0.17
N ASP A 131 12.66 -22.18 0.97
CA ASP A 131 12.11 -22.28 2.32
C ASP A 131 13.16 -21.87 3.37
N VAL A 132 13.02 -20.66 3.90
CA VAL A 132 13.91 -20.12 4.94
C VAL A 132 13.65 -20.84 6.26
N LYS A 133 14.68 -21.51 6.79
CA LYS A 133 14.61 -22.34 7.99
C LYS A 133 15.05 -21.60 9.24
N ALA A 134 16.11 -20.80 9.13
CA ALA A 134 16.66 -20.05 10.26
C ALA A 134 17.25 -18.72 9.79
N ILE A 135 17.15 -17.72 10.65
CA ILE A 135 17.69 -16.38 10.43
C ILE A 135 18.42 -16.00 11.71
N ALA A 136 19.71 -15.67 11.59
CA ALA A 136 20.49 -15.06 12.65
C ALA A 136 20.79 -13.61 12.27
N CYS A 137 20.48 -12.67 13.15
CA CYS A 137 20.90 -11.27 13.05
C CYS A 137 22.10 -11.02 13.98
N GLY A 138 22.54 -9.77 14.11
CA GLY A 138 23.61 -9.38 15.04
C GLY A 138 24.94 -9.13 14.35
N SER A 139 26.04 -9.51 15.02
CA SER A 139 27.41 -9.26 14.55
C SER A 139 27.86 -10.17 13.40
N ALA A 140 27.21 -11.32 13.22
CA ALA A 140 27.49 -12.26 12.15
C ALA A 140 26.19 -12.80 11.52
N PRO A 141 25.45 -11.98 10.77
CA PRO A 141 24.16 -12.39 10.22
C PRO A 141 24.28 -13.55 9.24
N SER A 142 23.27 -14.42 9.27
CA SER A 142 23.17 -15.54 8.34
C SER A 142 21.72 -15.96 8.11
N VAL A 143 21.48 -16.61 6.97
CA VAL A 143 20.21 -17.22 6.63
C VAL A 143 20.45 -18.65 6.18
N THR A 144 19.81 -19.60 6.87
CA THR A 144 19.75 -21.01 6.48
C THR A 144 18.46 -21.24 5.72
N TYR A 145 18.55 -21.84 4.53
CA TYR A 145 17.40 -22.06 3.66
C TYR A 145 17.52 -23.35 2.85
N LEU A 146 16.37 -23.93 2.52
CA LEU A 146 16.26 -25.07 1.61
C LEU A 146 15.98 -24.54 0.20
N HIS A 147 16.74 -25.01 -0.78
CA HIS A 147 16.53 -24.74 -2.20
C HIS A 147 16.93 -25.97 -3.02
N ASP A 148 16.06 -26.40 -3.93
CA ASP A 148 16.22 -27.60 -4.77
C ASP A 148 16.58 -28.86 -3.97
N GLY A 149 15.96 -29.02 -2.79
CA GLY A 149 16.16 -30.18 -1.92
C GLY A 149 17.47 -30.17 -1.13
N ALA A 150 18.33 -29.16 -1.29
CA ALA A 150 19.57 -28.99 -0.55
C ALA A 150 19.47 -27.83 0.45
N GLU A 151 20.03 -28.02 1.65
CA GLU A 151 20.17 -26.95 2.64
C GLU A 151 21.41 -26.11 2.35
N HIS A 152 21.24 -24.79 2.43
CA HIS A 152 22.29 -23.81 2.18
C HIS A 152 22.38 -22.83 3.35
N VAL A 153 23.58 -22.31 3.59
CA VAL A 153 23.81 -21.21 4.53
C VAL A 153 24.50 -20.05 3.80
N ALA A 154 23.84 -18.89 3.83
CA ALA A 154 24.38 -17.64 3.33
C ALA A 154 24.71 -16.68 4.47
N HIS A 155 25.80 -15.95 4.30
CA HIS A 155 26.27 -14.92 5.24
C HIS A 155 26.33 -13.57 4.55
N ALA A 156 25.96 -12.51 5.27
CA ALA A 156 26.11 -11.13 4.83
C ALA A 156 26.22 -10.21 6.05
N PRO A 157 26.83 -9.02 5.93
CA PRO A 157 26.82 -8.03 7.00
C PRO A 157 25.41 -7.50 7.31
N LEU A 158 24.44 -7.70 6.41
CA LEU A 158 23.07 -7.23 6.59
C LEU A 158 22.04 -8.22 5.99
N VAL A 159 20.99 -8.49 6.76
CA VAL A 159 19.76 -9.17 6.30
C VAL A 159 18.62 -8.16 6.20
N VAL A 160 17.92 -8.14 5.07
CA VAL A 160 16.75 -7.29 4.86
C VAL A 160 15.48 -8.13 4.97
N GLY A 161 14.56 -7.71 5.83
CA GLY A 161 13.20 -8.24 5.86
C GLY A 161 12.30 -7.50 4.88
N ALA A 162 11.80 -8.22 3.87
CA ALA A 162 10.88 -7.73 2.84
C ALA A 162 9.73 -8.73 2.56
N GLU A 163 9.56 -9.75 3.41
CA GLU A 163 8.59 -10.84 3.29
C GLU A 163 7.19 -10.50 3.84
N GLY A 164 6.95 -9.23 4.14
CA GLY A 164 5.64 -8.66 4.46
C GLY A 164 5.18 -8.85 5.91
N ARG A 165 3.86 -8.83 6.12
CA ARG A 165 3.24 -8.67 7.44
C ARG A 165 3.69 -9.69 8.49
N GLN A 166 3.97 -10.92 8.06
CA GLN A 166 4.39 -12.03 8.95
C GLN A 166 5.92 -12.18 9.08
N SER A 167 6.67 -11.09 8.88
CA SER A 167 8.13 -11.09 8.79
C SER A 167 8.85 -11.96 9.82
N ALA A 168 9.58 -12.95 9.30
CA ALA A 168 10.50 -13.81 10.04
C ALA A 168 11.79 -13.05 10.41
N VAL A 169 12.29 -12.16 9.55
CA VAL A 169 13.44 -11.29 9.85
C VAL A 169 13.13 -10.38 11.04
N ARG A 170 11.96 -9.73 11.05
CA ARG A 170 11.52 -8.89 12.19
C ARG A 170 11.53 -9.69 13.50
N ARG A 171 10.97 -10.90 13.50
CA ARG A 171 10.96 -11.78 14.68
C ARG A 171 12.38 -12.18 15.10
N ALA A 172 13.22 -12.60 14.16
CA ALA A 172 14.61 -13.00 14.43
C ALA A 172 15.48 -11.84 14.94
N ALA A 173 15.17 -10.61 14.53
CA ALA A 173 15.83 -9.39 15.00
C ALA A 173 15.34 -8.92 16.38
N GLY A 174 14.32 -9.57 16.96
CA GLY A 174 13.74 -9.18 18.25
C GLY A 174 12.98 -7.86 18.21
N LEU A 175 12.48 -7.45 17.03
CA LEU A 175 11.75 -6.20 16.83
C LEU A 175 10.26 -6.39 17.09
N THR A 176 9.66 -5.49 17.87
CA THR A 176 8.27 -5.61 18.30
C THR A 176 7.36 -4.93 17.28
N LEU A 177 6.28 -5.62 16.88
CA LEU A 177 5.25 -5.04 16.02
C LEU A 177 4.07 -4.60 16.88
N HIS A 178 3.73 -3.32 16.82
CA HIS A 178 2.53 -2.76 17.44
C HIS A 178 1.42 -2.71 16.39
N GLN A 179 0.20 -3.04 16.81
CA GLN A 179 -0.97 -3.04 15.93
C GLN A 179 -2.14 -2.39 16.65
N ASP A 180 -2.88 -1.55 15.92
CA ASP A 180 -4.13 -1.01 16.44
C ASP A 180 -5.27 -2.02 16.33
N LYS A 181 -6.36 -1.72 17.03
CA LYS A 181 -7.58 -2.52 16.98
C LYS A 181 -8.18 -2.48 15.56
N PRO A 182 -8.64 -3.63 15.03
CA PRO A 182 -9.42 -3.62 13.81
C PRO A 182 -10.71 -2.83 13.95
N HIS A 183 -11.14 -2.14 12.89
CA HIS A 183 -12.33 -1.26 12.95
C HIS A 183 -13.36 -1.49 11.83
N HIS A 184 -12.98 -2.03 10.67
CA HIS A 184 -13.92 -2.45 9.62
C HIS A 184 -13.41 -3.66 8.84
N TRP A 185 -14.32 -4.32 8.13
CA TRP A 185 -13.98 -5.28 7.09
C TRP A 185 -13.66 -4.56 5.79
N PHE A 186 -12.73 -5.13 5.03
CA PHE A 186 -12.39 -4.67 3.70
C PHE A 186 -12.19 -5.90 2.81
N ALA A 187 -12.80 -5.89 1.63
CA ALA A 187 -12.62 -6.96 0.65
C ALA A 187 -12.34 -6.39 -0.72
N GLY A 188 -11.71 -7.17 -1.58
CA GLY A 188 -11.50 -6.77 -2.97
C GLY A 188 -11.67 -7.90 -3.96
N LEU A 189 -11.89 -7.49 -5.21
CA LEU A 189 -12.28 -8.36 -6.31
C LEU A 189 -11.79 -7.75 -7.64
N LEU A 190 -11.29 -8.57 -8.57
CA LEU A 190 -11.17 -8.14 -9.97
C LEU A 190 -12.51 -8.31 -10.65
N VAL A 191 -12.85 -7.34 -11.50
CA VAL A 191 -14.09 -7.33 -12.27
C VAL A 191 -13.76 -7.12 -13.74
N ASP A 192 -14.23 -8.02 -14.60
CA ASP A 192 -14.17 -7.91 -16.06
C ASP A 192 -15.49 -7.36 -16.63
N GLY A 193 -15.46 -6.82 -17.84
CA GLY A 193 -16.65 -6.33 -18.56
C GLY A 193 -17.12 -4.95 -18.10
N VAL A 194 -16.21 -4.12 -17.60
CA VAL A 194 -16.51 -2.75 -17.13
C VAL A 194 -16.19 -1.68 -18.19
N ASP A 195 -16.32 -2.00 -19.48
CA ASP A 195 -15.93 -1.13 -20.61
C ASP A 195 -16.68 0.21 -20.64
N ALA A 196 -17.87 0.28 -20.06
CA ALA A 196 -18.65 1.51 -19.93
C ALA A 196 -18.06 2.51 -18.92
N TRP A 197 -17.08 2.10 -18.11
CA TRP A 197 -16.40 2.97 -17.14
C TRP A 197 -15.25 3.75 -17.79
N ASP A 198 -15.06 5.02 -17.38
CA ASP A 198 -13.89 5.82 -17.75
C ASP A 198 -12.60 5.18 -17.19
N GLN A 199 -11.85 4.49 -18.06
CA GLN A 199 -10.68 3.71 -17.68
C GLN A 199 -9.51 4.54 -17.11
N THR A 200 -9.63 5.88 -17.08
CA THR A 200 -8.64 6.79 -16.49
C THR A 200 -9.08 7.36 -15.13
N ARG A 201 -10.28 7.01 -14.66
CA ARG A 201 -10.92 7.59 -13.47
C ARG A 201 -11.00 6.58 -12.34
N GLN A 202 -10.42 6.93 -11.19
CA GLN A 202 -10.72 6.25 -9.93
C GLN A 202 -11.96 6.86 -9.27
N ALA A 203 -12.68 6.03 -8.53
CA ALA A 203 -13.80 6.47 -7.70
C ALA A 203 -13.69 5.91 -6.29
N ILE A 204 -14.07 6.71 -5.31
CA ILE A 204 -14.22 6.29 -3.92
C ILE A 204 -15.56 6.83 -3.44
N GLY A 205 -16.27 6.10 -2.60
CA GLY A 205 -17.47 6.65 -2.00
C GLY A 205 -18.12 5.76 -0.97
N THR A 206 -19.21 6.26 -0.39
CA THR A 206 -19.95 5.58 0.68
C THR A 206 -21.45 5.86 0.56
N GLU A 207 -22.25 4.80 0.70
CA GLU A 207 -23.71 4.86 0.71
C GLU A 207 -24.26 3.80 1.68
N ASP A 208 -25.23 4.21 2.48
CA ASP A 208 -25.87 3.42 3.51
C ASP A 208 -24.87 2.76 4.48
N ASP A 209 -24.57 1.47 4.28
CA ASP A 209 -23.70 0.65 5.12
C ASP A 209 -22.52 0.04 4.37
N PHE A 210 -22.18 0.60 3.21
CA PHE A 210 -21.10 0.11 2.35
C PHE A 210 -20.32 1.26 1.71
N ALA A 211 -19.00 1.18 1.83
CA ALA A 211 -18.07 2.07 1.15
C ALA A 211 -17.26 1.31 0.12
N PHE A 212 -16.77 2.01 -0.90
CA PHE A 212 -16.05 1.39 -2.00
C PHE A 212 -14.86 2.20 -2.49
N LEU A 213 -13.90 1.51 -3.08
CA LEU A 213 -12.80 2.08 -3.86
C LEU A 213 -12.74 1.35 -5.20
N ALA A 214 -12.62 2.06 -6.30
CA ALA A 214 -12.59 1.50 -7.66
C ALA A 214 -11.42 2.07 -8.45
N PHE A 215 -10.54 1.18 -8.92
CA PHE A 215 -9.32 1.52 -9.65
C PHE A 215 -9.27 0.74 -10.99
N PRO A 216 -9.46 1.41 -12.14
CA PRO A 216 -9.34 0.78 -13.44
C PRO A 216 -7.97 0.10 -13.59
N GLN A 217 -7.95 -1.04 -14.30
CA GLN A 217 -6.73 -1.81 -14.58
C GLN A 217 -6.41 -1.86 -16.08
N GLY A 218 -7.18 -1.13 -16.91
CA GLY A 218 -7.13 -1.17 -18.36
C GLY A 218 -7.86 -2.37 -18.96
N GLY A 219 -8.22 -2.27 -20.25
CA GLY A 219 -8.82 -3.37 -21.01
C GLY A 219 -10.19 -3.84 -20.49
N GLY A 220 -11.02 -2.92 -19.99
CA GLY A 220 -12.36 -3.27 -19.47
C GLY A 220 -12.32 -4.01 -18.14
N ARG A 221 -11.23 -3.89 -17.39
CA ARG A 221 -11.03 -4.49 -16.06
C ARG A 221 -10.92 -3.44 -14.97
N MET A 222 -11.46 -3.76 -13.80
CA MET A 222 -11.43 -2.93 -12.59
C MET A 222 -10.93 -3.75 -11.40
N ARG A 223 -10.09 -3.15 -10.56
CA ARG A 223 -9.90 -3.60 -9.18
C ARG A 223 -10.85 -2.81 -8.31
N VAL A 224 -11.74 -3.50 -7.62
CA VAL A 224 -12.64 -2.88 -6.65
C VAL A 224 -12.36 -3.37 -5.25
N TYR A 225 -12.62 -2.50 -4.29
CA TYR A 225 -12.65 -2.80 -2.88
C TYR A 225 -13.95 -2.30 -2.27
N GLY A 226 -14.38 -2.98 -1.21
CA GLY A 226 -15.60 -2.67 -0.48
C GLY A 226 -15.35 -2.81 1.01
N GLY A 227 -15.85 -1.87 1.80
CA GLY A 227 -15.73 -1.85 3.24
C GLY A 227 -17.08 -1.77 3.94
N TRP A 228 -17.18 -2.45 5.08
CA TRP A 228 -18.41 -2.52 5.88
C TRP A 228 -18.11 -2.80 7.36
N HIS A 229 -19.14 -2.68 8.19
CA HIS A 229 -18.96 -2.72 9.64
C HIS A 229 -18.41 -4.08 10.16
N LEU A 230 -17.51 -4.03 11.14
CA LEU A 230 -16.76 -5.20 11.63
C LEU A 230 -17.65 -6.32 12.19
N SER A 231 -18.87 -5.99 12.66
CA SER A 231 -19.82 -6.98 13.18
C SER A 231 -20.40 -7.91 12.10
N GLU A 232 -20.40 -7.50 10.82
CA GLU A 232 -21.01 -8.28 9.73
C GLU A 232 -20.04 -9.29 9.11
N THR A 233 -19.54 -10.20 9.94
CA THR A 233 -18.47 -11.16 9.59
C THR A 233 -18.78 -12.12 8.43
N LYS A 234 -20.04 -12.22 8.00
CA LYS A 234 -20.49 -13.18 6.97
C LYS A 234 -21.14 -12.52 5.74
N ARG A 235 -21.16 -11.18 5.65
CA ARG A 235 -21.92 -10.41 4.63
C ARG A 235 -21.72 -10.95 3.20
N PHE A 236 -20.47 -11.19 2.82
CA PHE A 236 -20.09 -11.69 1.49
C PHE A 236 -19.46 -13.08 1.52
N ALA A 237 -19.78 -13.90 2.52
CA ALA A 237 -19.31 -15.29 2.57
C ALA A 237 -20.09 -16.19 1.60
N GLY A 238 -19.47 -17.31 1.19
CA GLY A 238 -20.09 -18.34 0.33
C GLY A 238 -19.91 -18.11 -1.17
N SER A 239 -20.40 -19.07 -1.98
CA SER A 239 -20.26 -19.06 -3.45
C SER A 239 -20.90 -17.84 -4.12
N GLU A 240 -22.03 -17.39 -3.59
CA GLU A 240 -22.76 -16.20 -4.07
C GLU A 240 -22.18 -14.88 -3.52
N GLY A 241 -21.14 -14.96 -2.68
CA GLY A 241 -20.49 -13.80 -2.06
C GLY A 241 -20.01 -12.74 -3.06
N PRO A 242 -19.25 -13.12 -4.12
CA PRO A 242 -18.80 -12.19 -5.15
C PRO A 242 -19.95 -11.48 -5.88
N ALA A 243 -21.05 -12.18 -6.19
CA ALA A 243 -22.20 -11.56 -6.86
C ALA A 243 -22.88 -10.52 -5.95
N ARG A 244 -23.16 -10.88 -4.69
CA ARG A 244 -23.70 -9.92 -3.71
C ARG A 244 -22.77 -8.74 -3.46
N PHE A 245 -21.46 -8.97 -3.50
CA PHE A 245 -20.46 -7.92 -3.35
C PHE A 245 -20.49 -6.93 -4.53
N LEU A 246 -20.63 -7.40 -5.78
CA LEU A 246 -20.83 -6.52 -6.93
C LEU A 246 -22.16 -5.76 -6.88
N ASP A 247 -23.23 -6.40 -6.43
CA ASP A 247 -24.53 -5.73 -6.27
C ASP A 247 -24.48 -4.56 -5.27
N ALA A 248 -23.60 -4.61 -4.25
CA ALA A 248 -23.40 -3.50 -3.31
C ALA A 248 -22.84 -2.22 -3.97
N PHE A 249 -22.30 -2.31 -5.19
CA PHE A 249 -21.88 -1.13 -5.96
C PHE A 249 -23.06 -0.42 -6.64
N ARG A 250 -24.29 -0.96 -6.62
CA ARG A 250 -25.49 -0.29 -7.17
C ARG A 250 -25.94 0.84 -6.25
N MET A 251 -25.26 1.97 -6.34
CA MET A 251 -25.45 3.14 -5.48
C MET A 251 -26.22 4.25 -6.20
N LYS A 252 -27.11 4.93 -5.48
CA LYS A 252 -27.82 6.12 -5.99
C LYS A 252 -26.88 7.31 -6.10
N SER A 253 -25.96 7.44 -5.15
CA SER A 253 -24.93 8.47 -5.08
C SER A 253 -23.89 8.35 -6.19
N ALA A 254 -23.69 7.14 -6.74
CA ALA A 254 -22.68 6.83 -7.76
C ALA A 254 -23.28 6.03 -8.94
N PRO A 255 -24.13 6.62 -9.79
CA PRO A 255 -24.87 5.89 -10.82
C PRO A 255 -23.97 5.17 -11.85
N HIS A 256 -22.77 5.68 -12.10
CA HIS A 256 -21.79 5.03 -12.99
C HIS A 256 -21.27 3.69 -12.45
N ASN A 257 -21.40 3.42 -11.15
CA ASN A 257 -21.06 2.13 -10.57
C ASN A 257 -21.94 0.98 -11.10
N ALA A 258 -23.04 1.27 -11.80
CA ALA A 258 -23.80 0.27 -12.55
C ALA A 258 -22.92 -0.55 -13.51
N ALA A 259 -21.83 0.03 -14.04
CA ALA A 259 -20.84 -0.69 -14.84
C ALA A 259 -20.11 -1.77 -14.02
N ILE A 260 -19.74 -1.46 -12.78
CA ILE A 260 -19.08 -2.41 -11.86
C ILE A 260 -20.06 -3.51 -11.46
N ALA A 261 -21.27 -3.13 -11.05
CA ALA A 261 -22.30 -4.08 -10.63
C ALA A 261 -22.80 -4.99 -11.77
N GLY A 262 -22.70 -4.54 -13.02
CA GLY A 262 -22.99 -5.33 -14.21
C GLY A 262 -21.81 -6.16 -14.73
N GLY A 263 -20.62 -6.01 -14.14
CA GLY A 263 -19.43 -6.75 -14.53
C GLY A 263 -19.41 -8.19 -14.01
N THR A 264 -18.36 -8.92 -14.36
CA THR A 264 -18.17 -10.33 -13.97
C THR A 264 -17.01 -10.48 -13.00
N PRO A 265 -17.18 -11.18 -11.85
CA PRO A 265 -16.08 -11.53 -10.96
C PRO A 265 -14.95 -12.29 -11.70
N ALA A 266 -13.73 -11.76 -11.65
CA ALA A 266 -12.55 -12.27 -12.36
C ALA A 266 -11.42 -12.72 -11.41
N SER A 267 -11.65 -12.71 -10.10
CA SER A 267 -10.79 -13.29 -9.08
C SER A 267 -11.62 -13.82 -7.91
N PRO A 268 -11.03 -14.59 -6.97
CA PRO A 268 -11.67 -14.81 -5.68
C PRO A 268 -11.88 -13.48 -4.95
N LEU A 269 -12.96 -13.39 -4.18
CA LEU A 269 -13.20 -12.30 -3.22
C LEU A 269 -12.41 -12.61 -1.95
N PHE A 270 -11.44 -11.75 -1.62
CA PHE A 270 -10.68 -11.87 -0.37
C PHE A 270 -11.08 -10.75 0.58
N ALA A 271 -11.46 -11.12 1.80
CA ALA A 271 -11.82 -10.20 2.88
C ALA A 271 -10.81 -10.26 4.02
N TYR A 272 -10.50 -9.12 4.59
CA TYR A 272 -9.63 -8.95 5.74
C TYR A 272 -10.13 -7.79 6.60
N TYR A 273 -9.69 -7.73 7.85
CA TYR A 273 -9.96 -6.58 8.71
C TYR A 273 -8.87 -5.53 8.53
N ASN A 274 -9.24 -4.26 8.64
CA ASN A 274 -8.31 -3.14 8.48
C ASN A 274 -7.84 -2.61 9.83
N ASN A 275 -6.52 -2.40 9.91
CA ASN A 275 -5.82 -1.74 10.99
C ASN A 275 -4.45 -1.25 10.52
N SER A 276 -3.84 -0.34 11.29
CA SER A 276 -2.44 0.04 11.11
C SER A 276 -1.51 -0.78 12.02
N SER A 277 -0.24 -0.86 11.61
CA SER A 277 0.84 -1.41 12.42
C SER A 277 2.16 -0.67 12.21
N ALA A 278 3.01 -0.70 13.22
CA ALA A 278 4.36 -0.16 13.15
C ALA A 278 5.30 -1.02 13.99
N ALA A 279 6.48 -1.32 13.45
CA ALA A 279 7.57 -1.83 14.27
C ALA A 279 8.09 -0.71 15.19
N ASP A 280 8.54 -1.05 16.40
CA ASP A 280 9.19 -0.12 17.34
C ASP A 280 10.35 0.64 16.69
N ARG A 281 11.08 -0.05 15.82
CA ARG A 281 12.07 0.50 14.89
C ARG A 281 12.22 -0.44 13.69
N PRO A 282 12.61 0.08 12.51
CA PRO A 282 12.73 -0.75 11.32
C PRO A 282 14.12 -1.40 11.18
N TYR A 283 14.95 -1.46 12.23
CA TYR A 283 16.30 -2.04 12.15
C TYR A 283 16.84 -2.53 13.49
N ALA A 284 17.81 -3.44 13.42
CA ALA A 284 18.59 -3.97 14.52
C ALA A 284 20.04 -4.23 14.04
N PRO A 285 21.00 -4.53 14.92
CA PRO A 285 22.33 -4.96 14.47
C PRO A 285 22.23 -6.10 13.45
N GLY A 286 22.80 -5.90 12.27
CA GLY A 286 22.77 -6.89 11.17
C GLY A 286 21.43 -7.07 10.47
N ALA A 287 20.41 -6.24 10.73
CA ALA A 287 19.11 -6.35 10.07
C ALA A 287 18.39 -5.01 9.82
N VAL A 288 17.66 -4.90 8.72
CA VAL A 288 16.76 -3.78 8.40
C VAL A 288 15.47 -4.28 7.76
N LEU A 289 14.36 -3.57 7.96
CA LEU A 289 13.03 -3.93 7.47
C LEU A 289 12.52 -2.88 6.48
N VAL A 290 11.84 -3.34 5.42
CA VAL A 290 11.18 -2.47 4.43
C VAL A 290 9.75 -2.92 4.16
N GLY A 291 8.88 -1.97 3.79
CA GLY A 291 7.48 -2.25 3.47
C GLY A 291 6.73 -2.86 4.66
N ASP A 292 5.80 -3.78 4.38
CA ASP A 292 4.95 -4.43 5.39
C ASP A 292 5.73 -5.21 6.47
N ALA A 293 7.01 -5.56 6.23
CA ALA A 293 7.86 -6.17 7.25
C ALA A 293 8.14 -5.19 8.42
N ALA A 294 8.24 -3.89 8.12
CA ALA A 294 8.42 -2.80 9.10
C ALA A 294 7.08 -2.25 9.65
N GLY A 295 5.96 -2.85 9.27
CA GLY A 295 4.60 -2.39 9.60
C GLY A 295 3.91 -1.68 8.44
N TRP A 296 2.58 -1.65 8.47
CA TRP A 296 1.73 -1.20 7.37
C TRP A 296 0.75 -0.13 7.84
N ASN A 297 0.35 0.76 6.92
CA ASN A 297 -0.75 1.68 7.15
C ASN A 297 -2.07 1.00 6.79
N ASP A 298 -3.17 1.53 7.35
CA ASP A 298 -4.52 1.10 6.99
C ASP A 298 -4.72 1.12 5.46
N PRO A 299 -5.19 0.02 4.86
CA PRO A 299 -5.43 -0.05 3.42
C PRO A 299 -6.42 0.98 2.87
N ILE A 300 -7.22 1.65 3.71
CA ILE A 300 -8.13 2.72 3.28
C ILE A 300 -7.45 3.79 2.41
N LEU A 301 -6.18 4.09 2.67
CA LEU A 301 -5.42 5.08 1.88
C LEU A 301 -4.75 4.48 0.63
N GLY A 302 -4.67 3.15 0.50
CA GLY A 302 -4.00 2.49 -0.63
C GLY A 302 -2.47 2.66 -0.68
N LEU A 303 -1.81 3.08 0.41
CA LEU A 303 -0.43 3.57 0.37
C LEU A 303 0.68 2.52 0.54
N GLY A 304 0.36 1.23 0.67
CA GLY A 304 1.35 0.19 0.94
C GLY A 304 2.51 0.17 -0.05
N LEU A 305 2.24 0.38 -1.34
CA LEU A 305 3.29 0.43 -2.37
C LEU A 305 4.13 1.70 -2.28
N SER A 306 3.52 2.88 -2.11
CA SER A 306 4.24 4.15 -1.97
C SER A 306 5.16 4.16 -0.74
N ILE A 307 4.67 3.64 0.39
CA ILE A 307 5.45 3.42 1.62
C ILE A 307 6.65 2.51 1.31
N THR A 308 6.41 1.39 0.63
CA THR A 308 7.45 0.43 0.28
C THR A 308 8.54 1.06 -0.60
N TYR A 309 8.15 1.83 -1.62
CA TYR A 309 9.13 2.48 -2.50
C TYR A 309 9.96 3.55 -1.80
N ARG A 310 9.36 4.30 -0.87
CA ARG A 310 10.07 5.24 -0.01
C ARG A 310 11.05 4.54 0.93
N ASP A 311 10.64 3.42 1.52
CA ASP A 311 11.51 2.59 2.34
C ASP A 311 12.71 2.08 1.52
N VAL A 312 12.47 1.55 0.31
CA VAL A 312 13.53 1.08 -0.60
C VAL A 312 14.48 2.21 -0.97
N ARG A 313 13.98 3.41 -1.32
CA ARG A 313 14.85 4.56 -1.61
C ARG A 313 15.72 4.90 -0.41
N SER A 314 15.12 5.19 0.74
CA SER A 314 15.84 5.59 1.95
C SER A 314 16.90 4.56 2.38
N VAL A 315 16.54 3.27 2.39
CA VAL A 315 17.48 2.20 2.74
C VAL A 315 18.58 2.07 1.70
N SER A 316 18.25 2.10 0.41
CA SER A 316 19.25 1.98 -0.65
C SER A 316 20.25 3.13 -0.63
N ASP A 317 19.81 4.38 -0.39
CA ASP A 317 20.68 5.55 -0.35
C ASP A 317 21.71 5.42 0.78
N ILE A 318 21.27 5.04 1.99
CA ILE A 318 22.15 4.74 3.12
C ILE A 318 23.17 3.65 2.75
N LEU A 319 22.74 2.58 2.10
CA LEU A 319 23.62 1.47 1.71
C LEU A 319 24.62 1.85 0.60
N LYS A 320 24.24 2.74 -0.32
CA LYS A 320 25.11 3.29 -1.36
C LYS A 320 26.19 4.21 -0.76
N GLU A 321 25.83 4.97 0.27
CA GLU A 321 26.74 5.89 0.97
C GLU A 321 27.63 5.19 2.01
N THR A 322 27.24 3.99 2.49
CA THR A 322 28.01 3.22 3.46
C THR A 322 29.28 2.63 2.83
N PRO A 323 30.48 2.98 3.32
CA PRO A 323 31.74 2.42 2.82
C PRO A 323 31.82 0.90 3.01
N ALA A 324 32.56 0.22 2.14
CA ALA A 324 32.81 -1.21 2.31
C ALA A 324 33.43 -1.52 3.68
N GLY A 325 32.89 -2.51 4.39
CA GLY A 325 33.33 -2.89 5.74
C GLY A 325 32.78 -2.02 6.88
N ALA A 326 32.10 -0.91 6.59
CA ALA A 326 31.40 -0.12 7.60
C ALA A 326 29.98 -0.66 7.84
N GLN A 327 29.43 -0.34 9.02
CA GLN A 327 28.04 -0.64 9.35
C GLN A 327 27.13 0.52 8.90
N PRO A 328 26.01 0.25 8.22
CA PRO A 328 25.07 1.29 7.81
C PRO A 328 24.37 1.90 9.03
N ASP A 329 24.12 3.21 8.97
CA ASP A 329 23.37 3.93 10.00
C ASP A 329 21.92 4.20 9.55
N PHE A 330 20.99 3.42 10.11
CA PHE A 330 19.57 3.52 9.79
C PHE A 330 18.78 4.49 10.69
N ARG A 331 19.43 5.27 11.55
CA ARG A 331 18.73 6.20 12.46
C ARG A 331 17.90 7.24 11.70
N SER A 332 18.43 7.80 10.62
CA SER A 332 17.71 8.78 9.78
C SER A 332 16.48 8.16 9.10
N TYR A 333 16.62 6.95 8.56
CA TYR A 333 15.50 6.17 8.01
C TYR A 333 14.44 5.87 9.06
N ALA A 334 14.85 5.44 10.26
CA ALA A 334 13.91 5.16 11.34
C ALA A 334 13.15 6.40 11.79
N ALA A 335 13.81 7.55 11.94
CA ALA A 335 13.18 8.81 12.31
C ALA A 335 12.18 9.29 11.23
N GLU A 336 12.57 9.29 9.95
CA GLU A 336 11.68 9.66 8.84
C GLU A 336 10.48 8.73 8.75
N ARG A 337 10.71 7.42 8.82
CA ARG A 337 9.65 6.43 8.70
C ARG A 337 8.67 6.51 9.87
N ALA A 338 9.15 6.70 11.09
CA ALA A 338 8.28 6.85 12.25
C ALA A 338 7.32 8.03 12.09
N GLU A 339 7.83 9.21 11.70
CA GLU A 339 6.99 10.40 11.51
C GLU A 339 6.05 10.24 10.32
N ARG A 340 6.54 9.71 9.19
CA ARG A 340 5.71 9.43 8.01
C ARG A 340 4.56 8.47 8.36
N MET A 341 4.85 7.36 9.03
CA MET A 341 3.82 6.37 9.41
C MET A 341 2.84 6.93 10.45
N ARG A 342 3.29 7.77 11.40
CA ARG A 342 2.41 8.48 12.34
C ARG A 342 1.39 9.35 11.61
N ARG A 343 1.86 10.19 10.68
CA ARG A 343 0.99 11.06 9.87
C ARG A 343 0.01 10.27 9.02
N LEU A 344 0.48 9.20 8.36
CA LEU A 344 -0.38 8.34 7.54
C LEU A 344 -1.41 7.58 8.37
N LYS A 345 -1.08 7.17 9.60
CA LYS A 345 -2.05 6.59 10.53
C LYS A 345 -3.17 7.57 10.84
N ILE A 346 -2.83 8.81 11.16
CA ILE A 346 -3.82 9.86 11.50
C ILE A 346 -4.68 10.23 10.28
N ALA A 347 -4.08 10.33 9.09
CA ALA A 347 -4.82 10.51 7.83
C ALA A 347 -5.79 9.35 7.57
N ALA A 348 -5.35 8.11 7.80
CA ALA A 348 -6.20 6.94 7.65
C ALA A 348 -7.34 6.89 8.65
N GLU A 349 -7.13 7.31 9.90
CA GLU A 349 -8.17 7.41 10.92
C GLU A 349 -9.24 8.43 10.50
N MET A 350 -8.84 9.61 10.03
CA MET A 350 -9.80 10.59 9.49
C MET A 350 -10.58 10.03 8.31
N GLN A 351 -9.90 9.41 7.34
CA GLN A 351 -10.56 8.84 6.16
C GLN A 351 -11.52 7.70 6.53
N ALA A 352 -11.09 6.78 7.40
CA ALA A 352 -11.92 5.67 7.84
C ALA A 352 -13.14 6.13 8.64
N THR A 353 -13.01 7.13 9.52
CA THR A 353 -14.18 7.68 10.23
C THR A 353 -15.16 8.38 9.30
N LEU A 354 -14.70 8.98 8.20
CA LEU A 354 -15.59 9.54 7.20
C LEU A 354 -16.28 8.42 6.39
N ASP A 355 -15.51 7.50 5.82
CA ASP A 355 -16.02 6.57 4.79
C ASP A 355 -16.58 5.25 5.36
N MET A 356 -15.99 4.75 6.45
CA MET A 356 -16.20 3.40 6.99
C MET A 356 -17.02 3.38 8.29
N GLU A 357 -17.56 4.53 8.70
CA GLU A 357 -18.65 4.62 9.66
C GLU A 357 -19.97 4.81 8.93
N PHE A 358 -21.02 4.18 9.46
CA PHE A 358 -22.30 4.03 8.77
C PHE A 358 -23.49 4.48 9.61
N GLY A 359 -24.63 4.68 8.95
CA GLY A 359 -25.86 5.16 9.58
C GLY A 359 -25.93 6.67 9.77
N GLU A 360 -27.03 7.14 10.34
CA GLU A 360 -27.37 8.57 10.39
C GLU A 360 -26.30 9.45 11.08
N PRO A 361 -25.67 9.05 12.21
CA PRO A 361 -24.60 9.86 12.79
C PRO A 361 -23.41 10.07 11.85
N ALA A 362 -23.02 9.03 11.10
CA ALA A 362 -21.92 9.12 10.14
C ALA A 362 -22.32 9.95 8.90
N ARG A 363 -23.57 9.80 8.43
CA ARG A 363 -24.14 10.64 7.37
C ARG A 363 -24.13 12.13 7.76
N ALA A 364 -24.57 12.46 8.98
CA ALA A 364 -24.51 13.83 9.51
C ALA A 364 -23.07 14.35 9.64
N ARG A 365 -22.12 13.48 10.01
CA ARG A 365 -20.68 13.79 10.06
C ARG A 365 -20.15 14.22 8.69
N ARG A 366 -20.42 13.42 7.65
CA ARG A 366 -19.98 13.70 6.28
C ARG A 366 -20.63 14.95 5.70
N ARG A 367 -21.93 15.15 5.93
CA ARG A 367 -22.61 16.40 5.53
C ARG A 367 -21.93 17.64 6.11
N ARG A 368 -21.70 17.64 7.43
CA ARG A 368 -20.98 18.73 8.10
C ARG A 368 -19.57 18.90 7.54
N TYR A 369 -18.84 17.80 7.34
CA TYR A 369 -17.50 17.84 6.75
C TYR A 369 -17.51 18.51 5.36
N HIS A 370 -18.43 18.13 4.48
CA HIS A 370 -18.55 18.71 3.14
C HIS A 370 -18.93 20.20 3.19
N GLU A 371 -19.93 20.58 3.99
CA GLU A 371 -20.32 21.98 4.19
C GLU A 371 -19.16 22.84 4.70
N GLN A 372 -18.41 22.34 5.69
CA GLN A 372 -17.27 23.06 6.25
C GLN A 372 -16.08 23.10 5.29
N SER A 373 -15.79 22.01 4.57
CA SER A 373 -14.68 21.95 3.61
C SER A 373 -14.86 22.88 2.42
N ALA A 374 -16.12 23.19 2.07
CA ALA A 374 -16.44 24.21 1.05
C ALA A 374 -16.08 25.63 1.51
N LEU A 375 -16.08 25.89 2.82
CA LEU A 375 -15.71 27.18 3.42
C LEU A 375 -14.23 27.24 3.81
N ASP A 376 -13.67 26.12 4.26
CA ASP A 376 -12.28 25.95 4.65
C ASP A 376 -11.69 24.69 4.01
N PRO A 377 -11.05 24.83 2.83
CA PRO A 377 -10.43 23.71 2.12
C PRO A 377 -9.33 23.01 2.92
N THR A 378 -8.81 23.61 4.00
CA THR A 378 -7.76 22.97 4.81
C THR A 378 -8.23 21.68 5.48
N LEU A 379 -9.54 21.50 5.68
CA LEU A 379 -10.12 20.25 6.21
C LEU A 379 -9.91 19.05 5.27
N GLY A 380 -9.69 19.28 3.97
CA GLY A 380 -9.40 18.25 2.99
C GLY A 380 -7.92 17.84 2.89
N LEU A 381 -7.02 18.45 3.67
CA LEU A 381 -5.58 18.24 3.50
C LEU A 381 -5.10 16.83 3.86
N HIS A 382 -5.87 16.03 4.60
CA HIS A 382 -5.57 14.60 4.79
C HIS A 382 -5.64 13.80 3.46
N GLY A 383 -6.53 14.19 2.54
CA GLY A 383 -6.55 13.64 1.18
C GLY A 383 -5.31 14.07 0.38
N VAL A 384 -4.86 15.31 0.55
CA VAL A 384 -3.60 15.79 -0.06
C VAL A 384 -2.40 15.02 0.51
N ALA A 385 -2.36 14.76 1.82
CA ALA A 385 -1.31 13.94 2.43
C ALA A 385 -1.23 12.52 1.82
N THR A 386 -2.38 11.96 1.42
CA THR A 386 -2.43 10.66 0.75
C THR A 386 -1.84 10.72 -0.66
N MET A 387 -2.18 11.77 -1.43
CA MET A 387 -1.82 11.88 -2.84
C MET A 387 -0.42 12.49 -3.09
N ALA A 388 -0.06 13.52 -2.33
CA ALA A 388 1.20 14.26 -2.46
C ALA A 388 2.26 13.86 -1.42
N GLY A 389 1.89 13.04 -0.44
CA GLY A 389 2.76 12.62 0.65
C GLY A 389 2.49 13.42 1.94
N PRO A 390 2.65 12.81 3.12
CA PRO A 390 2.31 13.44 4.40
C PRO A 390 3.23 14.61 4.80
N GLU A 391 4.38 14.76 4.14
CA GLU A 391 5.26 15.91 4.27
C GLU A 391 4.81 17.12 3.43
N ALA A 392 3.92 16.92 2.45
CA ALA A 392 3.45 17.99 1.56
C ALA A 392 2.38 18.88 2.20
N VAL A 393 1.94 18.56 3.43
CA VAL A 393 0.95 19.33 4.18
C VAL A 393 1.52 19.78 5.52
N PRO A 394 1.01 20.87 6.12
CA PRO A 394 1.46 21.35 7.41
C PRO A 394 1.29 20.28 8.53
N PRO A 395 2.21 20.20 9.51
CA PRO A 395 2.12 19.21 10.58
C PRO A 395 0.85 19.36 11.43
N GLU A 396 0.28 20.57 11.52
CA GLU A 396 -0.93 20.89 12.28
C GLU A 396 -2.16 20.11 11.82
N ILE A 397 -2.16 19.61 10.57
CA ILE A 397 -3.22 18.77 10.01
C ILE A 397 -3.35 17.43 10.74
N PHE A 398 -2.27 16.98 11.38
CA PHE A 398 -2.22 15.73 12.13
C PHE A 398 -2.39 15.94 13.65
N GLU A 399 -2.66 17.17 14.10
CA GLU A 399 -2.86 17.45 15.52
C GLU A 399 -4.31 17.14 15.94
N PRO A 400 -4.55 16.69 17.20
CA PRO A 400 -5.87 16.30 17.67
C PRO A 400 -6.96 17.36 17.45
N ALA A 401 -6.60 18.64 17.53
CA ALA A 401 -7.51 19.75 17.28
C ALA A 401 -8.00 19.79 15.82
N HIS A 402 -7.12 19.53 14.85
CA HIS A 402 -7.51 19.48 13.43
C HIS A 402 -8.33 18.21 13.15
N VAL A 403 -7.89 17.06 13.66
CA VAL A 403 -8.63 15.79 13.54
C VAL A 403 -10.07 15.95 14.04
N ALA A 404 -10.25 16.56 15.21
CA ALA A 404 -11.57 16.82 15.79
C ALA A 404 -12.45 17.73 14.92
N ARG A 405 -11.86 18.68 14.17
CA ARG A 405 -12.61 19.49 13.21
C ARG A 405 -13.08 18.68 12.00
N VAL A 406 -12.24 17.77 11.50
CA VAL A 406 -12.58 16.89 10.38
C VAL A 406 -13.68 15.91 10.77
N VAL A 407 -13.47 15.15 11.84
CA VAL A 407 -14.39 14.07 12.22
C VAL A 407 -15.52 14.52 13.15
N GLY A 408 -15.44 15.68 13.78
CA GLY A 408 -16.49 16.23 14.67
C GLY A 408 -16.70 15.46 15.97
N ALA A 409 -15.68 14.77 16.45
CA ALA A 409 -15.60 14.23 17.81
C ALA A 409 -14.23 14.59 18.40
N PRO A 410 -14.12 14.88 19.71
CA PRO A 410 -12.81 14.89 20.34
C PRO A 410 -12.22 13.48 20.23
N MET A 411 -10.99 13.36 19.73
CA MET A 411 -10.25 12.10 19.86
C MET A 411 -10.22 11.74 21.35
N VAL A 412 -10.80 10.60 21.71
CA VAL A 412 -10.50 10.00 23.01
C VAL A 412 -9.01 9.68 22.96
N ALA A 413 -8.21 10.40 23.77
CA ALA A 413 -6.79 10.11 23.91
C ALA A 413 -6.65 8.63 24.29
N ALA A 414 -5.98 7.86 23.42
CA ALA A 414 -5.63 6.47 23.68
C ALA A 414 -4.45 6.37 24.66
#